data_AF-A0A843GWE0-F1
#
_entry.id   AF-A0A843GWE0-F1
#
_cell.length_a   1.000
_cell.length_b   1.000
_cell.length_c   1.000
_cell.angle_alpha   90.00
_cell.angle_beta   90.00
_cell.angle_gamma   90.00
#
_symmetry.space_group_name_H-M   'P 1'
#
loop_
_entity.id
_entity.type
_entity.pdbx_description
1 polymer ?
#
loop_
_entity_poly.entity_id
_entity_poly.type
_entity_poly.pdbx_seq_one_letter_code
_entity_poly.pdbx_strand_id
1 'polypeptide(L)'
;MAEEKLNNEQTVDNSTDTSLDYIEAIKTLKETTVEKSAYDSLRAENKKLLQSLVNGETIEPQNKVLSEDIDTLRKRVLTDDSLTNLEYWDNVLKLRSALLKRGDEDPFVPQGNKVAATAADYAKAEKVATIMQEMVDNSEGDPNVFLNEFQRRVKDTQLKK
;
A
#
# COMPACT_ATOMS: atom_id res chain seq x y z
N MET A 1 64.75 -14.23 35.11
CA MET A 1 64.43 -14.89 33.82
C MET A 1 63.48 -16.03 34.16
N ALA A 2 62.19 -15.71 34.21
CA ALA A 2 61.18 -16.00 33.18
C ALA A 2 60.71 -17.48 33.36
N GLU A 3 59.70 -17.74 34.19
CA GLU A 3 58.24 -17.72 33.90
C GLU A 3 57.84 -18.64 32.75
N GLU A 4 57.24 -19.78 33.11
CA GLU A 4 56.26 -20.47 32.27
C GLU A 4 55.27 -21.20 33.20
N LYS A 5 54.09 -20.59 33.40
CA LYS A 5 52.89 -21.29 33.87
C LYS A 5 51.84 -21.15 32.78
N LEU A 6 51.49 -22.29 32.20
CA LEU A 6 50.40 -22.52 31.27
C LEU A 6 49.06 -22.25 32.00
N ASN A 7 48.27 -21.27 31.55
CA ASN A 7 46.85 -21.19 31.90
C ASN A 7 46.04 -21.05 30.61
N ASN A 8 45.19 -22.05 30.38
CA ASN A 8 44.29 -22.18 29.25
C ASN A 8 42.90 -21.77 29.74
N GLU A 9 42.49 -20.52 29.49
CA GLU A 9 41.13 -20.05 29.73
C GLU A 9 40.42 -19.92 28.37
N GLN A 10 39.59 -20.92 28.06
CA GLN A 10 38.51 -20.77 27.09
C GLN A 10 37.37 -20.01 27.78
N THR A 11 37.17 -18.76 27.41
CA THR A 11 35.90 -18.06 27.62
C THR A 11 34.96 -18.41 26.48
N VAL A 12 33.91 -19.17 26.78
CA VAL A 12 32.73 -19.34 25.93
C VAL A 12 31.63 -18.52 26.59
N ASP A 13 31.37 -17.35 26.03
CA ASP A 13 30.18 -16.57 26.36
C ASP A 13 29.72 -15.88 25.07
N ASN A 14 28.60 -16.35 24.51
CA ASN A 14 27.78 -15.64 23.52
C ASN A 14 26.64 -16.54 23.04
N SER A 15 25.48 -16.44 23.69
CA SER A 15 24.21 -16.94 23.14
C SER A 15 23.03 -16.19 23.75
N THR A 16 22.96 -14.88 23.50
CA THR A 16 21.72 -14.11 23.75
C THR A 16 21.66 -12.85 22.89
N ASP A 17 21.97 -12.93 21.59
CA ASP A 17 21.87 -11.75 20.72
C ASP A 17 21.57 -12.10 19.26
N THR A 18 20.58 -12.96 19.03
CA THR A 18 20.13 -13.30 17.66
C THR A 18 18.64 -13.03 17.47
N SER A 19 17.84 -12.97 18.54
CA SER A 19 16.39 -12.74 18.44
C SER A 19 16.03 -11.27 18.19
N LEU A 20 16.82 -10.33 18.68
CA LEU A 20 16.63 -8.89 18.46
C LEU A 20 16.88 -8.51 17.00
N ASP A 21 17.89 -9.12 16.37
CA ASP A 21 18.30 -8.86 14.99
C ASP A 21 17.22 -9.30 13.97
N TYR A 22 16.54 -10.42 14.21
CA TYR A 22 15.43 -10.86 13.36
C TYR A 22 14.20 -9.94 13.47
N ILE A 23 13.94 -9.36 14.64
CA ILE A 23 12.81 -8.44 14.84
C ILE A 23 13.08 -7.13 14.10
N GLU A 24 14.31 -6.62 14.15
CA GLU A 24 14.73 -5.44 13.38
C GLU A 24 14.76 -5.71 11.87
N ALA A 25 15.15 -6.91 11.44
CA ALA A 25 15.07 -7.35 10.05
C ALA A 25 13.62 -7.43 9.54
N ILE A 26 12.68 -7.93 10.34
CA ILE A 26 11.25 -7.98 9.97
C ILE A 26 10.67 -6.55 9.89
N LYS A 27 11.11 -5.64 10.76
CA LYS A 27 10.65 -4.26 10.79
C LYS A 27 11.17 -3.47 9.57
N THR A 28 12.45 -3.64 9.23
CA THR A 28 13.05 -3.06 8.02
C THR A 28 12.46 -3.66 6.74
N LEU A 29 12.12 -4.96 6.72
CA LEU A 29 11.36 -5.57 5.63
C LEU A 29 9.97 -4.95 5.49
N LYS A 30 9.21 -4.76 6.57
CA LYS A 30 7.89 -4.11 6.53
C LYS A 30 7.95 -2.65 6.07
N GLU A 31 8.99 -1.90 6.46
CA GLU A 31 9.16 -0.49 6.10
C GLU A 31 9.67 -0.28 4.65
N THR A 32 10.33 -1.27 4.06
CA THR A 32 10.79 -1.24 2.65
C THR A 32 9.82 -1.91 1.67
N THR A 33 8.78 -2.58 2.17
CA THR A 33 7.78 -3.25 1.33
C THR A 33 6.70 -2.26 0.91
N VAL A 34 7.00 -1.43 -0.09
CA VAL A 34 6.05 -1.35 -1.20
C VAL A 34 6.02 -2.76 -1.77
N GLU A 35 4.86 -3.41 -1.92
CA GLU A 35 4.78 -4.80 -2.40
C GLU A 35 5.78 -4.99 -3.53
N LYS A 36 6.83 -5.78 -3.29
CA LYS A 36 7.91 -5.99 -4.27
C LYS A 36 7.36 -6.42 -5.63
N SER A 37 6.21 -7.11 -5.59
CA SER A 37 5.34 -7.43 -6.72
C SER A 37 4.97 -6.23 -7.60
N ALA A 38 4.51 -5.12 -7.01
CA ALA A 38 4.12 -3.90 -7.73
C ALA A 38 5.31 -3.21 -8.39
N TYR A 39 6.46 -3.16 -7.69
CA TYR A 39 7.70 -2.59 -8.25
C TYR A 39 8.27 -3.45 -9.38
N ASP A 40 8.31 -4.77 -9.21
CA ASP A 40 8.80 -5.70 -10.23
C ASP A 40 7.90 -5.70 -11.47
N SER A 41 6.57 -5.58 -11.28
CA SER A 41 5.60 -5.43 -12.37
C SER A 41 5.83 -4.14 -13.17
N LEU A 42 5.99 -3.01 -12.47
CA LEU A 42 6.25 -1.72 -13.11
C LEU A 42 7.59 -1.71 -13.88
N ARG A 43 8.61 -2.39 -13.34
CA ARG A 43 9.91 -2.53 -14.01
C ARG A 43 9.81 -3.42 -15.26
N ALA A 44 9.03 -4.48 -15.20
CA ALA A 44 8.81 -5.36 -16.34
C ALA A 44 8.06 -4.64 -17.48
N GLU A 45 7.03 -3.86 -17.16
CA GLU A 45 6.30 -3.05 -18.15
C GLU A 45 7.19 -1.98 -18.78
N ASN A 46 7.98 -1.25 -17.98
CA ASN A 46 8.93 -0.26 -18.50
C ASN A 46 10.00 -0.88 -19.41
N LYS A 47 10.51 -2.07 -19.06
CA LYS A 47 11.47 -2.79 -19.90
C LYS A 47 10.85 -3.20 -21.24
N LYS A 48 9.60 -3.66 -21.23
CA LYS A 48 8.85 -4.04 -22.45
C LYS A 48 8.61 -2.82 -23.35
N LEU A 49 8.19 -1.69 -22.78
CA LEU A 49 7.99 -0.43 -23.51
C LEU A 49 9.28 0.08 -24.16
N LEU A 50 10.39 0.05 -23.41
CA LEU A 50 11.71 0.44 -23.93
C LEU A 50 12.19 -0.49 -25.05
N GLN A 51 11.97 -1.79 -24.93
CA GLN A 51 12.31 -2.74 -25.99
C GLN A 51 11.50 -2.50 -27.26
N SER A 52 10.22 -2.16 -27.15
CA SER A 52 9.39 -1.82 -28.31
C SER A 52 9.76 -0.47 -28.95
N LEU A 53 10.20 0.51 -28.16
CA LEU A 53 10.76 1.77 -28.65
C LEU A 53 12.07 1.56 -29.43
N VAL A 54 12.95 0.67 -28.94
CA VAL A 54 14.25 0.38 -29.56
C VAL A 54 14.10 -0.50 -30.81
N ASN A 55 13.16 -1.45 -30.80
CA ASN A 55 12.97 -2.41 -31.90
C ASN A 55 11.95 -1.93 -32.95
N GLY A 56 11.28 -0.79 -32.74
CA GLY A 56 10.29 -0.25 -33.68
C GLY A 56 9.01 -1.09 -33.81
N GLU A 57 8.80 -2.04 -32.89
CA GLU A 57 7.61 -2.89 -32.88
C GLU A 57 6.41 -2.10 -32.32
N THR A 58 5.33 -2.04 -33.10
CA THR A 58 4.06 -1.49 -32.64
C THR A 58 3.49 -2.48 -31.63
N ILE A 59 3.52 -2.12 -30.35
CA ILE A 59 2.76 -2.86 -29.33
C ILE A 59 1.29 -2.61 -29.66
N GLU A 60 0.60 -3.60 -30.20
CA GLU A 60 -0.86 -3.55 -30.21
C GLU A 60 -1.30 -3.35 -28.75
N PRO A 61 -2.13 -2.33 -28.45
CA PRO A 61 -2.61 -2.12 -27.09
C PRO A 61 -3.28 -3.41 -26.68
N GLN A 62 -2.73 -4.08 -25.66
CA GLN A 62 -3.38 -5.28 -25.14
C GLN A 62 -4.79 -4.88 -24.78
N ASN A 63 -5.74 -5.45 -25.54
CA ASN A 63 -7.16 -5.29 -25.30
C ASN A 63 -7.40 -5.41 -23.80
N LYS A 64 -7.96 -4.34 -23.24
CA LYS A 64 -8.51 -4.22 -21.90
C LYS A 64 -8.69 -5.61 -21.28
N VAL A 65 -7.77 -5.97 -20.37
CA VAL A 65 -8.17 -6.82 -19.25
C VAL A 65 -9.46 -6.19 -18.75
N LEU A 66 -10.51 -6.99 -18.59
CA LEU A 66 -11.82 -6.58 -18.10
C LEU A 66 -11.65 -5.95 -16.70
N SER A 67 -11.13 -4.73 -16.64
CA SER A 67 -11.35 -3.82 -15.54
C SER A 67 -12.84 -3.60 -15.57
N GLU A 68 -13.53 -3.89 -14.48
CA GLU A 68 -14.91 -3.44 -14.30
C GLU A 68 -15.04 -2.04 -14.87
N ASP A 69 -16.06 -1.83 -15.71
CA ASP A 69 -16.19 -0.59 -16.45
C ASP A 69 -16.22 0.57 -15.45
N ILE A 70 -15.28 1.51 -15.58
CA ILE A 70 -15.08 2.63 -14.65
C ILE A 70 -16.40 3.39 -14.48
N ASP A 71 -17.20 3.50 -15.55
CA ASP A 71 -18.49 4.17 -15.50
C ASP A 71 -19.52 3.38 -14.68
N THR A 72 -19.49 2.04 -14.70
CA THR A 72 -20.31 1.20 -13.82
C THR A 72 -19.88 1.32 -12.36
N LEU A 73 -18.57 1.35 -12.08
CA LEU A 73 -18.03 1.53 -10.74
C LEU A 73 -18.41 2.90 -10.17
N ARG A 74 -18.29 3.96 -10.98
CA ARG A 74 -18.74 5.31 -10.62
C ARG A 74 -20.23 5.35 -10.31
N LYS A 75 -21.07 4.76 -11.17
CA LYS A 75 -22.52 4.71 -10.95
C LYS A 75 -22.85 3.97 -9.66
N ARG A 76 -22.20 2.83 -9.40
CA ARG A 76 -22.40 2.07 -8.16
C ARG A 76 -22.03 2.90 -6.92
N VAL A 77 -20.83 3.48 -6.90
CA VAL A 77 -20.35 4.27 -5.75
C VAL A 77 -21.19 5.53 -5.50
N LEU A 78 -21.66 6.21 -6.56
CA LEU A 78 -22.32 7.51 -6.43
C LEU A 78 -23.85 7.46 -6.38
N THR A 79 -24.48 6.36 -6.82
CA THR A 79 -25.93 6.27 -6.97
C THR A 79 -26.57 5.19 -6.09
N ASP A 80 -25.79 4.22 -5.63
CA ASP A 80 -26.32 3.12 -4.82
C ASP A 80 -26.22 3.45 -3.32
N ASP A 81 -27.34 3.89 -2.75
CA ASP A 81 -27.46 4.18 -1.31
C ASP A 81 -27.64 2.91 -0.44
N SER A 82 -27.73 1.72 -1.06
CA SER A 82 -27.95 0.45 -0.34
C SER A 82 -26.67 -0.25 0.09
N LEU A 83 -25.50 0.26 -0.32
CA LEU A 83 -24.20 -0.33 -0.01
C LEU A 83 -23.90 -0.24 1.49
N THR A 84 -23.40 -1.34 2.05
CA THR A 84 -22.78 -1.30 3.37
C THR A 84 -21.49 -0.50 3.35
N ASN A 85 -21.04 0.01 4.51
CA ASN A 85 -19.77 0.75 4.59
C ASN A 85 -18.59 -0.02 4.00
N LEU A 86 -18.54 -1.34 4.22
CA LEU A 86 -17.50 -2.21 3.68
C LEU A 86 -17.54 -2.25 2.14
N GLU A 87 -18.72 -2.51 1.57
CA GLU A 87 -18.91 -2.58 0.12
C GLU A 87 -18.65 -1.22 -0.55
N TYR A 88 -19.05 -0.13 0.09
CA TYR A 88 -18.75 1.21 -0.39
C TYR A 88 -17.24 1.42 -0.51
N TRP A 89 -16.48 1.17 0.56
CA TRP A 89 -15.03 1.36 0.56
C TRP A 89 -14.29 0.42 -0.39
N ASP A 90 -14.71 -0.85 -0.48
CA ASP A 90 -14.17 -1.80 -1.46
C ASP A 90 -14.37 -1.32 -2.91
N ASN A 91 -15.59 -0.87 -3.27
CA ASN A 91 -15.87 -0.33 -4.60
C ASN A 91 -15.09 0.97 -4.88
N VAL A 92 -14.91 1.84 -3.87
CA VAL A 92 -14.11 3.08 -4.01
C VAL A 92 -12.63 2.76 -4.25
N LEU A 93 -12.04 1.81 -3.53
CA LEU A 93 -10.64 1.41 -3.71
C LEU A 93 -10.40 0.75 -5.08
N LYS A 94 -11.36 -0.07 -5.54
CA LYS A 94 -11.37 -0.61 -6.90
C LYS A 94 -11.43 0.49 -7.96
N LEU A 95 -12.32 1.47 -7.76
CA LEU A 95 -12.45 2.63 -8.65
C LEU A 95 -11.15 3.43 -8.70
N ARG A 96 -10.55 3.75 -7.54
CA ARG A 96 -9.24 4.45 -7.46
C ARG A 96 -8.17 3.69 -8.25
N SER A 97 -8.05 2.39 -8.02
CA SER A 97 -7.07 1.54 -8.71
C SER A 97 -7.28 1.53 -10.23
N ALA A 98 -8.53 1.49 -10.68
CA ALA A 98 -8.86 1.53 -12.10
C ALA A 98 -8.55 2.90 -12.75
N LEU A 99 -8.81 4.01 -12.03
CA LEU A 99 -8.49 5.36 -12.48
C LEU A 99 -6.98 5.57 -12.60
N LEU A 100 -6.22 5.18 -11.56
CA LEU A 100 -4.75 5.29 -11.57
C LEU A 100 -4.12 4.47 -12.69
N LYS A 101 -4.61 3.25 -12.95
CA LYS A 101 -4.16 2.43 -14.09
C LYS A 101 -4.42 3.07 -15.45
N ARG A 102 -5.51 3.83 -15.58
CA ARG A 102 -5.83 4.60 -16.80
C ARG A 102 -4.94 5.85 -16.95
N GLY A 103 -4.26 6.26 -15.89
CA GLY A 103 -3.51 7.52 -15.84
C GLY A 103 -4.38 8.73 -15.49
N ASP A 104 -5.58 8.51 -14.96
CA ASP A 104 -6.43 9.58 -14.45
C ASP A 104 -5.96 10.07 -13.08
N GLU A 105 -6.48 11.23 -12.68
CA GLU A 105 -6.26 11.78 -11.35
C GLU A 105 -6.87 10.91 -10.24
N ASP A 106 -6.19 10.89 -9.10
CA ASP A 106 -6.62 10.17 -7.89
C ASP A 106 -7.87 10.82 -7.29
N PRO A 107 -8.97 10.09 -7.07
CA PRO A 107 -10.20 10.62 -6.47
C PRO A 107 -10.02 11.11 -5.02
N PHE A 108 -8.95 10.73 -4.33
CA PHE A 108 -8.67 11.18 -2.95
C PHE A 108 -7.84 12.46 -2.88
N VAL A 109 -7.32 12.93 -4.02
CA VAL A 109 -6.57 14.17 -4.10
C VAL A 109 -7.56 15.32 -4.28
N PRO A 110 -7.36 16.47 -3.60
CA PRO A 110 -8.28 17.59 -3.72
C PRO A 110 -8.26 18.16 -5.14
N GLN A 111 -9.44 18.19 -5.75
CA GLN A 111 -9.67 18.74 -7.10
C GLN A 111 -10.55 19.98 -7.02
N GLY A 112 -10.27 20.97 -7.87
CA GLY A 112 -11.14 22.13 -8.05
C GLY A 112 -10.46 23.28 -8.78
N ASN A 113 -11.27 24.20 -9.32
CA ASN A 113 -10.80 25.31 -10.16
C ASN A 113 -9.81 26.27 -9.47
N LYS A 114 -9.72 26.23 -8.14
CA LYS A 114 -8.82 27.07 -7.32
C LYS A 114 -7.86 26.26 -6.45
N VAL A 115 -7.79 24.95 -6.66
CA VAL A 115 -6.96 24.07 -5.85
C VAL A 115 -5.91 23.44 -6.76
N ALA A 116 -4.64 23.71 -6.46
CA ALA A 116 -3.53 23.01 -7.07
C ALA A 116 -3.06 21.94 -6.07
N ALA A 117 -3.24 20.67 -6.41
CA ALA A 117 -2.77 19.57 -5.59
C ALA A 117 -1.24 19.64 -5.45
N THR A 118 -0.77 19.58 -4.20
CA THR A 118 0.65 19.53 -3.89
C THR A 118 1.13 18.09 -3.79
N ALA A 119 2.44 17.85 -3.89
CA ALA A 119 3.01 16.51 -3.69
C ALA A 119 2.64 15.91 -2.31
N ALA A 120 2.45 16.76 -1.29
CA ALA A 120 2.00 16.33 0.03
C ALA A 120 0.56 15.80 0.02
N ASP A 121 -0.29 16.30 -0.87
CA ASP A 121 -1.68 15.84 -0.99
C ASP A 121 -1.75 14.45 -1.61
N TYR A 122 -0.93 14.17 -2.62
CA TYR A 122 -0.78 12.82 -3.18
C TYR A 122 -0.26 11.82 -2.13
N ALA A 123 0.72 12.21 -1.32
CA ALA A 123 1.24 11.35 -0.26
C ALA A 123 0.18 11.07 0.82
N LYS A 124 -0.64 12.06 1.17
CA LYS A 124 -1.77 11.87 2.10
C LYS A 124 -2.88 11.02 1.50
N ALA A 125 -3.22 11.23 0.23
CA ALA A 125 -4.20 10.43 -0.50
C ALA A 125 -3.80 8.94 -0.51
N GLU A 126 -2.53 8.65 -0.78
CA GLU A 126 -2.01 7.29 -0.71
C GLU A 126 -2.12 6.72 0.70
N LYS A 127 -1.70 7.48 1.72
CA LYS A 127 -1.83 7.05 3.12
C LYS A 127 -3.27 6.70 3.50
N VAL A 128 -4.25 7.51 3.07
CA VAL A 128 -5.67 7.25 3.31
C VAL A 128 -6.09 5.95 2.64
N ALA A 129 -5.72 5.74 1.38
CA ALA A 129 -6.06 4.52 0.67
C ALA A 129 -5.45 3.27 1.29
N THR A 130 -4.18 3.33 1.70
CA THR A 130 -3.53 2.21 2.42
C THR A 130 -4.26 1.88 3.71
N ILE A 131 -4.57 2.90 4.53
CA ILE A 131 -5.30 2.72 5.80
C ILE A 131 -6.69 2.11 5.57
N MET A 132 -7.38 2.54 4.52
CA MET A 132 -8.70 2.00 4.15
C MET A 132 -8.62 0.56 3.66
N GLN A 133 -7.63 0.24 2.81
CA GLN A 133 -7.40 -1.12 2.34
C GLN A 133 -7.11 -2.06 3.52
N GLU A 134 -6.24 -1.67 4.45
CA GLU A 134 -5.99 -2.45 5.66
C GLU A 134 -7.27 -2.69 6.48
N MET A 135 -8.17 -1.71 6.58
CA MET A 135 -9.42 -1.91 7.31
C MET A 135 -10.34 -2.88 6.58
N VAL A 136 -10.46 -2.79 5.25
CA VAL A 136 -11.22 -3.73 4.44
C VAL A 136 -10.67 -5.15 4.60
N ASP A 137 -9.35 -5.32 4.52
CA ASP A 137 -8.68 -6.61 4.62
C ASP A 137 -8.86 -7.23 6.03
N ASN A 138 -8.70 -6.43 7.09
CA ASN A 138 -8.88 -6.88 8.47
C ASN A 138 -10.34 -7.18 8.85
N SER A 139 -11.31 -6.74 8.03
CA SER A 139 -12.73 -6.94 8.30
C SER A 139 -13.24 -8.32 7.88
N GLU A 140 -12.47 -9.08 7.09
CA GLU A 140 -12.80 -10.43 6.62
C GLU A 140 -14.22 -10.56 6.01
N GLY A 141 -14.77 -9.49 5.45
CA GLY A 141 -16.13 -9.47 4.89
C GLY A 141 -17.25 -9.07 5.85
N ASP A 142 -16.97 -8.77 7.13
CA ASP A 142 -17.99 -8.32 8.10
C ASP A 142 -18.08 -6.77 8.17
N PRO A 143 -19.23 -6.17 7.79
CA PRO A 143 -19.42 -4.71 7.85
C PRO A 143 -19.33 -4.12 9.26
N ASN A 144 -19.66 -4.88 10.32
CA ASN A 144 -19.61 -4.39 11.69
C ASN A 144 -18.18 -4.31 12.21
N VAL A 145 -17.33 -5.27 11.82
CA VAL A 145 -15.90 -5.25 12.14
C VAL A 145 -15.24 -4.06 11.45
N PHE A 146 -15.57 -3.81 10.19
CA PHE A 146 -15.10 -2.62 9.46
C PHE A 146 -15.46 -1.33 10.18
N LEU A 147 -16.72 -1.19 10.60
CA LEU A 147 -17.18 -0.01 11.31
C LEU A 147 -16.44 0.19 12.64
N ASN A 148 -16.21 -0.88 13.40
CA ASN A 148 -15.46 -0.82 14.65
C ASN A 148 -14.00 -0.40 14.42
N GLU A 149 -13.35 -0.95 13.41
CA GLU A 149 -11.98 -0.59 13.02
C GLU A 149 -11.88 0.86 12.58
N PHE A 150 -12.83 1.31 11.76
CA PHE A 150 -12.93 2.69 11.33
C PHE A 150 -13.09 3.64 12.52
N GLN A 151 -14.03 3.37 13.42
CA GLN A 151 -14.25 4.17 14.63
C GLN A 151 -13.03 4.18 15.55
N ARG A 152 -12.31 3.05 15.65
CA ARG A 152 -11.07 2.95 16.44
C ARG A 152 -9.97 3.85 15.90
N ARG A 153 -9.80 3.90 14.57
CA ARG A 153 -8.74 4.70 13.90
C ARG A 153 -9.09 6.19 13.80
N VAL A 154 -10.37 6.53 13.66
CA VAL A 154 -10.87 7.91 13.46
C VAL A 154 -11.24 8.61 14.78
N LYS A 155 -11.11 7.92 15.92
CA LYS A 155 -11.51 8.45 17.23
C LYS A 155 -10.87 9.81 17.53
N ASP A 156 -11.70 10.86 17.53
CA ASP A 156 -11.32 12.20 17.96
C ASP A 156 -11.07 12.18 19.48
N THR A 157 -9.80 12.15 19.86
CA THR A 157 -9.43 12.34 21.27
C THR A 157 -9.68 13.79 21.63
N GLN A 158 -10.85 14.06 22.23
CA GLN A 158 -11.15 15.37 22.80
C GLN A 158 -10.00 15.82 23.72
N LEU A 159 -9.29 16.87 23.31
CA LEU A 159 -8.36 17.57 24.20
C LEU A 159 -9.18 18.07 25.39
N LYS A 160 -8.86 17.59 26.61
CA LYS A 160 -9.46 18.14 27.83
C LYS A 160 -9.20 19.66 27.82
N LYS A 161 -10.28 20.44 27.88
CA LYS A 161 -10.26 21.90 28.00
C LYS A 161 -9.54 22.33 29.27
#